data_AF-A0A376GUQ8-F1
#
_entry.id   AF-A0A376GUQ8-F1
#
_cell.length_a   1.000
_cell.length_b   1.000
_cell.length_c   1.000
_cell.angle_alpha   90.00
_cell.angle_beta   90.00
_cell.angle_gamma   90.00
#
_symmetry.space_group_name_H-M   'P 1'
#
loop_
_entity.id
_entity.type
_entity.pdbx_description
1 polymer ?
#
loop_
_entity_poly.entity_id
_entity_poly.type
_entity_poly.pdbx_seq_one_letter_code
_entity_poly.pdbx_strand_id
1 'polypeptide(L)' 'MKALCIGQVITAKTVHGERVTGKVERLNEHTVVLSIDSSLERVVVSEKELKKQGWTWKKPHRKGSLNNGGSI' A
#
# COMPACT_ATOMS: atom_id res chain seq x y z
N MET A 1 -16.16 -0.17 -2.23
CA MET A 1 -14.72 -0.40 -1.94
C MET A 1 -14.27 0.64 -0.94
N LYS A 2 -13.38 0.27 -0.01
CA LYS A 2 -12.89 1.17 1.05
C LYS A 2 -11.58 1.82 0.58
N ALA A 3 -11.54 3.15 0.59
CA ALA A 3 -10.32 3.88 0.25
C ALA A 3 -9.34 3.85 1.44
N LEU A 4 -8.07 3.60 1.18
CA LEU A 4 -6.99 3.75 2.16
C LEU A 4 -6.40 5.16 2.09
N CYS A 5 -6.16 5.72 3.28
CA CYS A 5 -5.48 7.00 3.47
C CYS A 5 -4.26 6.83 4.37
N ILE A 6 -3.22 7.62 4.14
CA ILE A 6 -2.08 7.70 5.08
C ILE A 6 -2.60 8.21 6.43
N GLY A 7 -2.13 7.59 7.51
CA GLY A 7 -2.54 7.88 8.88
C GLY A 7 -3.76 7.10 9.36
N GLN A 8 -4.47 6.39 8.47
CA GLN A 8 -5.61 5.55 8.83
C GLN A 8 -5.15 4.25 9.48
N VAL A 9 -5.81 3.83 10.56
CA VAL A 9 -5.61 2.49 11.14
C VAL A 9 -6.50 1.49 10.42
N ILE A 10 -5.91 0.39 9.94
CA ILE A 10 -6.63 -0.69 9.28
C ILE A 10 -6.21 -2.04 9.84
N THR A 11 -7.10 -3.03 9.69
CA THR A 11 -6.75 -4.45 9.83
C THR A 11 -6.63 -5.06 8.45
N ALA A 12 -5.49 -5.67 8.15
CA ALA A 12 -5.21 -6.34 6.89
C ALA A 12 -4.71 -7.77 7.10
N LYS A 13 -5.08 -8.68 6.20
CA LYS A 13 -4.49 -10.01 6.09
C LYS A 13 -3.24 -9.95 5.20
N THR A 14 -2.11 -10.47 5.69
CA THR A 14 -0.85 -10.57 4.93
C THR A 14 -0.85 -11.78 4.00
N VAL A 15 0.17 -11.89 3.14
CA VAL A 15 0.35 -13.04 2.23
C VAL A 15 0.54 -14.37 2.97
N HIS A 16 1.05 -14.34 4.20
CA HIS A 16 1.21 -15.52 5.07
C HIS A 16 -0.09 -15.87 5.81
N GLY A 17 -1.16 -15.09 5.62
CA GLY A 17 -2.46 -15.30 6.23
C GLY A 17 -2.61 -14.70 7.63
N GLU A 18 -1.59 -14.04 8.14
CA GLU A 18 -1.61 -13.35 9.43
C GLU A 18 -2.48 -12.09 9.35
N ARG A 19 -3.21 -11.78 10.42
CA ARG A 19 -3.99 -10.54 10.52
C ARG A 19 -3.17 -9.53 11.29
N VAL A 20 -2.90 -8.40 10.66
CA VAL A 20 -2.16 -7.29 11.23
C VAL A 20 -3.07 -6.09 11.34
N THR A 21 -3.00 -5.37 12.46
CA THR A 21 -3.66 -4.07 12.63
C THR A 21 -2.59 -3.02 12.80
N GLY A 22 -2.61 -2.01 11.93
CA GLY A 22 -1.58 -0.97 11.93
C GLY A 22 -2.03 0.30 11.24
N LYS A 23 -1.28 1.36 11.49
CA LYS A 23 -1.46 2.67 10.87
C LYS A 23 -0.80 2.70 9.51
N VAL A 24 -1.52 3.12 8.48
CA VAL A 24 -0.98 3.30 7.13
C VAL A 24 0.09 4.39 7.16
N GLU A 25 1.35 4.00 7.03
CA GLU A 25 2.48 4.92 7.00
C GLU A 25 2.77 5.38 5.56
N ARG A 26 2.70 4.46 4.58
CA ARG A 26 2.93 4.76 3.16
C ARG A 26 2.02 3.96 2.24
N LEU A 27 1.67 4.61 1.13
CA LEU A 27 0.95 4.02 0.00
C LEU A 27 1.86 4.03 -1.24
N ASN A 28 2.38 2.86 -1.61
CA ASN A 28 3.19 2.69 -2.82
C ASN A 28 2.31 2.25 -4.00
N GLU A 29 2.91 2.06 -5.17
CA GLU A 29 2.19 1.65 -6.38
C GLU A 29 1.51 0.28 -6.27
N HIS A 30 2.15 -0.66 -5.56
CA HIS A 30 1.68 -2.05 -5.44
C HIS A 30 1.68 -2.58 -4.00
N THR A 31 2.10 -1.77 -3.04
CA THR A 31 2.21 -2.18 -1.63
C THR A 31 1.78 -1.05 -0.72
N VAL A 32 1.37 -1.41 0.49
CA VAL A 32 1.07 -0.48 1.58
C VAL A 32 1.94 -0.86 2.77
N VAL A 33 2.51 0.14 3.41
CA VAL A 33 3.32 -0.04 4.63
C VAL A 33 2.46 0.35 5.82
N LEU A 34 2.28 -0.59 6.74
CA LEU A 34 1.61 -0.40 8.01
C LEU A 34 2.65 -0.31 9.12
N SER A 35 2.52 0.68 9.99
CA SER A 35 3.28 0.78 11.24
C SER A 35 2.43 0.18 12.37
N ILE A 36 3.05 -0.68 13.17
CA ILE A 36 2.42 -1.32 14.32
C ILE A 36 2.83 -0.56 15.58
N ASP A 37 1.89 0.20 16.14
CA ASP A 37 2.17 1.11 17.26
C ASP A 37 2.76 0.40 18.49
N SER A 38 2.41 -0.88 18.71
CA SER A 38 2.87 -1.65 19.87
C SER A 38 4.30 -2.19 19.76
N SER A 39 4.84 -2.36 18.56
CA SER A 39 6.14 -3.03 18.34
C SER A 39 7.15 -2.22 17.55
N LEU A 40 6.82 -1.00 17.09
CA LEU A 40 7.63 -0.21 16.14
C LEU A 40 7.93 -0.94 14.82
N GLU A 41 7.29 -2.09 14.59
CA GLU A 41 7.48 -2.89 13.39
C GLU A 41 6.72 -2.27 12.22
N ARG A 42 7.27 -2.50 11.02
CA ARG A 42 6.65 -2.11 9.76
C ARG A 42 6.28 -3.35 8.97
N VAL A 43 5.00 -3.47 8.63
CA VAL A 43 4.48 -4.58 7.85
C VAL A 43 4.11 -4.10 6.46
N VAL A 44 4.64 -4.78 5.44
CA VAL A 44 4.35 -4.50 4.04
C VAL A 44 3.26 -5.44 3.56
N VAL A 45 2.14 -4.89 3.10
CA VAL A 45 1.00 -5.64 2.57
C VAL A 45 0.86 -5.36 1.07
N SER A 46 0.64 -6.41 0.28
CA SER A 46 0.49 -6.26 -1.17
C SER A 46 -0.88 -5.73 -1.58
N GLU A 47 -0.95 -5.03 -2.71
CA GLU A 47 -2.20 -4.59 -3.33
C GLU A 47 -3.16 -5.73 -3.61
N LYS A 48 -2.65 -6.90 -4.01
CA LYS A 48 -3.48 -8.07 -4.29
C LYS A 48 -4.25 -8.51 -3.06
N GLU A 49 -3.58 -8.61 -1.91
CA GLU A 49 -4.22 -9.02 -0.66
C GLU A 49 -5.18 -7.94 -0.14
N LEU A 50 -4.83 -6.67 -0.29
CA LEU A 50 -5.70 -5.56 0.10
C LEU A 50 -6.96 -5.47 -0.77
N LYS A 51 -6.86 -5.70 -2.09
CA LYS A 51 -8.00 -5.74 -3.00
C LYS A 51 -8.96 -6.89 -2.70
N LYS A 52 -8.44 -8.08 -2.34
CA LYS A 52 -9.27 -9.20 -1.87
C LYS A 52 -10.10 -8.83 -0.63
N GLN A 53 -9.60 -7.90 0.17
CA GLN A 53 -10.27 -7.36 1.36
C GLN A 53 -11.11 -6.10 1.07
N GLY A 54 -11.23 -5.71 -0.20
CA GLY A 54 -12.03 -4.57 -0.64
C GLY A 54 -11.36 -3.20 -0.48
N TRP A 55 -10.05 -3.16 -0.22
CA TRP A 55 -9.27 -1.92 -0.10
C TRP A 55 -8.72 -1.44 -1.44
N THR A 56 -8.75 -0.12 -1.65
CA THR A 56 -8.18 0.58 -2.81
C THR A 56 -7.51 1.87 -2.38
N TRP A 57 -6.58 2.40 -3.17
CA TRP A 57 -5.96 3.70 -2.90
C TRP A 57 -5.49 4.39 -4.17
N LYS A 58 -5.30 5.71 -4.07
CA LYS A 58 -4.72 6.51 -5.14
C LYS A 58 -3.22 6.22 -5.22
N LYS A 59 -2.80 5.58 -6.30
CA LYS A 59 -1.38 5.30 -6.53
C LYS A 59 -0.62 6.61 -6.74
N PRO A 60 0.59 6.76 -6.18
CA PRO A 60 1.42 7.91 -6.48
C PRO A 60 1.69 7.93 -8.00
N HIS A 61 1.42 9.07 -8.64
CA HIS A 61 1.69 9.25 -10.07
C HIS A 61 3.19 9.10 -10.30
N ARG A 62 3.61 8.10 -11.09
CA ARG A 62 5.00 8.05 -11.57
C ARG A 62 5.26 9.30 -12.41
N LYS A 63 6.19 10.17 -11.98
CA LYS A 63 6.89 11.06 -12.92
C LYS A 63 7.84 10.16 -13.73
N GLY A 64 7.37 9.70 -14.89
CA GLY A 64 8.15 8.77 -15.70
C GLY A 64 7.46 8.37 -17.00
N SER A 65 6.88 9.33 -17.73
CA SER A 65 6.85 9.19 -19.18
C SER A 65 8.18 9.74 -19.68
N LEU A 66 9.20 8.88 -19.75
CA LEU A 66 10.32 9.14 -20.65
C LEU A 66 9.76 8.94 -22.06
N ASN A 67 9.24 10.01 -22.64
CA ASN A 67 9.14 10.14 -24.08
C ASN A 67 10.58 10.13 -24.62
N ASN A 68 11.14 8.95 -24.87
CA ASN A 68 12.31 8.82 -25.75
C ASN A 68 11.83 9.01 -27.19
N GLY A 69 11.38 10.22 -27.50
CA GLY A 69 11.26 10.72 -28.86
C GLY A 69 12.64 11.19 -29.29
N GLY A 70 13.45 10.27 -29.80
CA GLY A 70 14.77 10.54 -30.34
C GLY A 70 14.96 9.75 -31.63
N SER A 71 14.30 10.20 -32.70
CA SER A 71 14.75 9.91 -34.06
C SER A 71 15.86 10.89 -34.40
N ILE A 72 17.07 10.39 -34.60
CA ILE A 72 18.09 11.02 -35.45
C ILE A 72 18.66 9.91 -36.32
#